data_AF-A0A2Z6GAR1-F1
#
_entry.id   AF-A0A2Z6GAR1-F1
#
_cell.length_a   1.000
_cell.length_b   1.000
_cell.length_c   1.000
_cell.angle_alpha   90.00
_cell.angle_beta   90.00
_cell.angle_gamma   90.00
#
_symmetry.space_group_name_H-M   'P 1'
#
loop_
_entity.id
_entity.type
_entity.pdbx_description
1 polymer ?
#
loop_
_entity_poly.entity_id
_entity_poly.type
_entity_poly.pdbx_seq_one_letter_code
_entity_poly.pdbx_strand_id
1 'polypeptide(L)'
;MRKSQCLQLGLMVLALALAGCASPEHRYMESGMKKRNNGDRQGAMSDYNKGIELGRKSEHPDHDAMSYMHSDLAYWKCYELNDPQGAMEDYSEAIRHDELRGYGLSHLHSNRAKCMEEKLNDFAGARGDRQLAKEYSRQLDKRIEADRAEEKRRQAEAARAPKTQEGPSVGELNAEAARKKLKGMMEDHSYKNTPYYGNGCNGSSSCR
;
A
#
# COMPACT_ATOMS: atom_id res chain seq x y z
N MET A 1 39.84 3.27 8.70
CA MET A 1 38.91 3.82 7.68
C MET A 1 37.65 2.96 7.46
N ARG A 2 37.72 1.62 7.46
CA ARG A 2 36.54 0.76 7.18
C ARG A 2 35.44 0.72 8.27
N LYS A 3 35.80 0.85 9.55
CA LYS A 3 34.83 0.79 10.68
C LYS A 3 33.84 1.98 10.73
N SER A 4 34.28 3.16 10.29
CA SER A 4 33.44 4.37 10.26
C SER A 4 32.39 4.34 9.15
N GLN A 5 32.69 3.67 8.03
CA GLN A 5 31.78 3.50 6.90
C GLN A 5 30.67 2.49 7.22
N CYS A 6 30.97 1.38 7.90
CA CYS A 6 29.94 0.44 8.37
C CYS A 6 29.00 1.07 9.42
N LEU A 7 29.52 1.93 10.29
CA LEU A 7 28.71 2.61 11.30
C LEU A 7 27.77 3.66 10.67
N GLN A 8 28.27 4.43 9.68
CA GLN A 8 27.47 5.38 8.91
C GLN A 8 26.39 4.68 8.07
N LEU A 9 26.73 3.55 7.42
CA LEU A 9 25.75 2.75 6.67
C LEU A 9 24.70 2.14 7.60
N GLY A 10 25.10 1.65 8.78
CA GLY A 10 24.16 1.12 9.78
C GLY A 10 23.21 2.17 10.34
N LEU A 11 23.70 3.40 10.56
CA LEU A 11 22.87 4.54 11.00
C LEU A 11 21.90 5.02 9.91
N MET A 12 22.30 5.01 8.63
CA MET A 12 21.39 5.32 7.52
C MET A 12 20.27 4.27 7.39
N VAL A 13 20.61 2.99 7.45
CA VAL A 13 19.62 1.90 7.35
C VAL A 13 18.65 1.92 8.55
N LEU A 14 19.14 2.23 9.75
CA LEU A 14 18.30 2.36 10.94
C LEU A 14 17.43 3.63 10.92
N ALA A 15 17.91 4.74 10.33
CA ALA A 15 17.13 5.96 10.14
C ALA A 15 16.01 5.79 9.10
N LEU A 16 16.27 5.03 8.03
CA LEU A 16 15.26 4.61 7.04
C LEU A 16 14.17 3.73 7.64
N ALA A 17 14.48 2.96 8.69
CA ALA A 17 13.52 2.09 9.37
C ALA A 17 12.61 2.82 10.38
N LEU A 18 12.96 4.04 10.81
CA LEU A 18 12.25 4.79 11.85
C LEU A 18 11.37 5.94 11.33
N ALA A 19 11.48 6.30 10.05
CA ALA A 19 10.57 7.23 9.40
C ALA A 19 9.35 6.48 8.88
N GLY A 20 8.19 6.66 9.53
CA GLY A 20 6.93 6.07 9.07
C GLY A 20 6.60 6.44 7.61
N CYS A 21 6.77 5.44 6.74
CA CYS A 21 6.05 5.05 5.51
C CYS A 21 5.43 6.07 4.52
N ALA A 22 5.53 7.39 4.69
CA ALA A 22 5.02 8.34 3.69
C ALA A 22 6.09 9.39 3.34
N SER A 23 6.34 9.59 2.05
CA SER A 23 7.28 10.62 1.59
C SER A 23 6.76 12.03 1.96
N PRO A 24 7.66 13.02 2.12
CA PRO A 24 7.25 14.38 2.48
C PRO A 24 6.18 14.95 1.54
N GLU A 25 6.33 14.76 0.24
CA GLU A 25 5.38 15.19 -0.79
C GLU A 25 4.00 14.52 -0.63
N HIS A 26 3.97 13.23 -0.24
CA HIS A 26 2.71 12.53 0.04
C HIS A 26 1.97 13.17 1.23
N ARG A 27 2.69 13.54 2.29
CA ARG A 27 2.09 14.21 3.45
C ARG A 27 1.52 15.59 3.10
N TYR A 28 2.18 16.33 2.22
CA TYR A 28 1.68 17.61 1.73
C TYR A 28 0.47 17.43 0.80
N MET A 29 0.46 16.40 -0.04
CA MET A 29 -0.73 16.02 -0.81
C MET A 29 -1.92 15.74 0.11
N GLU A 30 -1.74 14.90 1.14
CA GLU A 30 -2.83 14.62 2.09
C GLU A 30 -3.32 15.87 2.84
N SER A 31 -2.39 16.74 3.25
CA SER A 31 -2.72 17.99 3.92
C SER A 31 -3.51 18.92 3.00
N GLY A 32 -3.07 19.08 1.75
CA GLY A 32 -3.76 19.90 0.77
C GLY A 32 -5.15 19.35 0.43
N MET A 33 -5.31 18.03 0.31
CA MET A 33 -6.62 17.39 0.13
C MET A 33 -7.57 17.71 1.27
N LYS A 34 -7.11 17.61 2.53
CA LYS A 34 -7.92 17.94 3.71
C LYS A 34 -8.37 19.40 3.68
N LYS A 35 -7.46 20.33 3.38
CA LYS A 35 -7.77 21.76 3.26
C LYS A 35 -8.77 22.04 2.14
N ARG A 36 -8.56 21.44 0.96
CA ARG A 36 -9.48 21.52 -0.18
C ARG A 36 -10.88 21.04 0.21
N ASN A 37 -10.98 19.89 0.86
CA ASN A 37 -12.26 19.32 1.29
C ASN A 37 -12.96 20.17 2.35
N ASN A 38 -12.19 20.94 3.14
CA ASN A 38 -12.70 21.92 4.10
C ASN A 38 -13.01 23.29 3.48
N GLY A 39 -12.84 23.45 2.16
CA GLY A 39 -13.04 24.73 1.46
C GLY A 39 -11.86 25.69 1.52
N ASP A 40 -10.77 25.37 2.23
CA ASP A 40 -9.53 26.15 2.26
C ASP A 40 -8.69 25.83 1.02
N ARG A 41 -9.10 26.41 -0.11
CA ARG A 41 -8.43 26.19 -1.39
C ARG A 41 -7.03 26.82 -1.44
N GLN A 42 -6.87 28.02 -0.89
CA GLN A 42 -5.57 28.71 -0.89
C GLN A 42 -4.55 27.95 -0.03
N GLY A 43 -4.97 27.46 1.13
CA GLY A 43 -4.14 26.60 1.95
C GLY A 43 -3.82 25.27 1.28
N ALA A 44 -4.75 24.70 0.50
CA ALA A 44 -4.50 23.49 -0.28
C ALA A 44 -3.46 23.71 -1.39
N MET A 45 -3.60 24.79 -2.16
CA MET A 45 -2.61 25.21 -3.17
C MET A 45 -1.22 25.40 -2.58
N SER A 46 -1.13 26.03 -1.40
CA SER A 46 0.13 26.24 -0.70
C SER A 46 0.80 24.90 -0.34
N ASP A 47 0.03 23.96 0.20
CA ASP A 47 0.55 22.62 0.55
C ASP A 47 0.97 21.84 -0.70
N TYR A 48 0.17 21.85 -1.77
CA TYR A 48 0.52 21.17 -3.01
C TYR A 48 1.79 21.71 -3.64
N ASN A 49 1.94 23.04 -3.71
CA ASN A 49 3.18 23.66 -4.19
C ASN A 49 4.38 23.24 -3.35
N LYS A 50 4.22 23.14 -2.02
CA LYS A 50 5.30 22.68 -1.15
C LYS A 50 5.63 21.20 -1.36
N GLY A 51 4.63 20.35 -1.52
CA GLY A 51 4.80 18.95 -1.86
C GLY A 51 5.54 18.76 -3.18
N ILE A 52 5.15 19.48 -4.22
CA ILE A 52 5.81 19.47 -5.54
C ILE A 52 7.28 19.90 -5.44
N GLU A 53 7.56 20.95 -4.66
CA GLU A 53 8.94 21.42 -4.44
C GLU A 53 9.82 20.33 -3.80
N LEU A 54 9.27 19.59 -2.84
CA LEU A 54 9.97 18.50 -2.16
C LEU A 54 10.13 17.27 -3.07
N GLY A 55 9.09 16.88 -3.79
CA GLY A 55 9.14 15.79 -4.76
C GLY A 55 10.19 16.03 -5.85
N ARG A 56 10.33 17.27 -6.35
CA ARG A 56 11.39 17.63 -7.32
C ARG A 56 12.81 17.47 -6.78
N LYS A 57 12.98 17.62 -5.46
CA LYS A 57 14.27 17.46 -4.78
C LYS A 57 14.52 16.02 -4.31
N SER A 58 13.52 15.15 -4.39
CA SER A 58 13.59 13.76 -3.94
C SER A 58 14.32 12.89 -4.99
N GLU A 59 15.19 11.99 -4.53
CA GLU A 59 15.78 10.94 -5.37
C GLU A 59 14.73 9.88 -5.78
N HIS A 60 13.70 9.70 -4.94
CA HIS A 60 12.61 8.74 -5.11
C HIS A 60 11.27 9.44 -4.88
N PRO A 61 10.79 10.26 -5.83
CA PRO A 61 9.53 10.97 -5.67
C PRO A 61 8.34 10.01 -5.69
N ASP A 62 7.34 10.30 -4.86
CA ASP A 62 6.03 9.67 -4.97
C ASP A 62 5.28 10.22 -6.20
N HIS A 63 5.32 9.46 -7.29
CA HIS A 63 4.68 9.84 -8.55
C HIS A 63 3.16 9.95 -8.47
N ASP A 64 2.51 9.17 -7.59
CA ASP A 64 1.05 9.24 -7.41
C ASP A 64 0.68 10.57 -6.75
N ALA A 65 1.43 10.95 -5.70
CA ALA A 65 1.25 12.24 -5.05
C ALA A 65 1.54 13.42 -5.98
N MET A 66 2.62 13.34 -6.76
CA MET A 66 2.99 14.39 -7.72
C MET A 66 1.95 14.56 -8.83
N SER A 67 1.49 13.46 -9.43
CA SER A 67 0.42 13.47 -10.45
C SER A 67 -0.84 14.16 -9.92
N TYR A 68 -1.26 13.79 -8.70
CA TYR A 68 -2.43 14.35 -8.05
C TYR A 68 -2.31 15.86 -7.81
N MET A 69 -1.22 16.30 -7.18
CA MET A 69 -1.00 17.71 -6.85
C MET A 69 -0.95 18.58 -8.11
N HIS A 70 -0.25 18.14 -9.15
CA HIS A 70 -0.22 18.86 -10.44
C HIS A 70 -1.60 18.92 -11.09
N SER A 71 -2.37 17.82 -11.08
CA SER A 71 -3.73 17.81 -11.66
C SER A 71 -4.67 18.82 -10.98
N ASP A 72 -4.65 18.89 -9.64
CA ASP A 72 -5.48 19.83 -8.89
C ASP A 72 -5.07 21.29 -9.15
N LEU A 73 -3.75 21.57 -9.15
CA LEU A 73 -3.23 22.89 -9.49
C LEU A 73 -3.60 23.30 -10.92
N ALA A 74 -3.48 22.38 -11.88
CA ALA A 74 -3.88 22.61 -13.26
C ALA A 74 -5.35 23.00 -13.38
N TYR A 75 -6.23 22.27 -12.68
CA TYR A 75 -7.65 22.56 -12.65
C TYR A 75 -7.92 23.97 -12.11
N TRP A 76 -7.34 24.34 -10.96
CA TRP A 76 -7.55 25.68 -10.40
C TRP A 76 -6.99 26.79 -11.29
N LYS A 77 -5.79 26.59 -11.86
CA LYS A 77 -5.21 27.53 -12.81
C LYS A 77 -6.13 27.76 -14.01
N CYS A 78 -6.68 26.69 -14.56
CA CYS A 78 -7.55 26.74 -15.72
C CYS A 78 -8.89 27.45 -15.44
N TYR A 79 -9.56 27.10 -14.34
CA TYR A 79 -10.95 27.51 -14.12
C TYR A 79 -11.14 28.67 -13.15
N GLU A 80 -10.17 28.94 -12.30
CA GLU A 80 -10.33 29.88 -11.20
C GLU A 80 -9.32 31.03 -11.22
N LEU A 81 -8.07 30.74 -11.58
CA LEU A 81 -7.00 31.75 -11.60
C LEU A 81 -6.83 32.41 -12.96
N ASN A 82 -7.58 31.97 -13.97
CA ASN A 82 -7.52 32.47 -15.33
C ASN A 82 -6.09 32.38 -15.94
N ASP A 83 -5.38 31.30 -15.61
CA ASP A 83 -4.05 30.96 -16.11
C ASP A 83 -4.09 29.62 -16.88
N PRO A 84 -4.72 29.58 -18.07
CA PRO A 84 -4.85 28.34 -18.81
C PRO A 84 -3.52 27.83 -19.40
N GLN A 85 -2.54 28.70 -19.63
CA GLN A 85 -1.20 28.29 -20.06
C GLN A 85 -0.46 27.57 -18.94
N GLY A 86 -0.42 28.14 -17.73
CA GLY A 86 0.16 27.46 -16.57
C GLY A 86 -0.60 26.17 -16.20
N ALA A 87 -1.90 26.10 -16.49
CA ALA A 87 -2.65 24.85 -16.37
C ALA A 87 -2.17 23.76 -17.36
N MET A 88 -1.80 24.13 -18.59
CA MET A 88 -1.27 23.16 -19.57
C MET A 88 0.06 22.58 -19.13
N GLU A 89 0.92 23.39 -18.51
CA GLU A 89 2.18 22.96 -17.92
C GLU A 89 1.92 21.94 -16.80
N ASP A 90 1.04 22.27 -15.85
CA ASP A 90 0.72 21.36 -14.74
C ASP A 90 0.02 20.08 -15.21
N TYR A 91 -0.90 20.13 -16.18
CA TYR A 91 -1.48 18.90 -16.73
C TYR A 91 -0.42 18.03 -17.42
N SER A 92 0.56 18.64 -18.09
CA SER A 92 1.64 17.89 -18.75
C SER A 92 2.56 17.21 -17.73
N GLU A 93 2.87 17.90 -16.62
CA GLU A 93 3.59 17.27 -15.50
C GLU A 93 2.78 16.16 -14.83
N ALA A 94 1.47 16.37 -14.62
CA ALA A 94 0.59 15.35 -14.06
C ALA A 94 0.59 14.08 -14.92
N ILE A 95 0.45 14.23 -16.25
CA ILE A 95 0.51 13.13 -17.21
C ILE A 95 1.86 12.42 -17.13
N ARG A 96 2.98 13.16 -17.13
CA ARG A 96 4.33 12.59 -17.02
C ARG A 96 4.52 11.76 -15.75
N HIS A 97 3.98 12.22 -14.63
CA HIS A 97 4.02 11.48 -13.37
C HIS A 97 3.09 10.25 -13.40
N ASP A 98 1.91 10.37 -13.99
CA ASP A 98 0.95 9.27 -14.08
C ASP A 98 1.37 8.17 -15.07
N GLU A 99 2.10 8.49 -16.15
CA GLU A 99 2.60 7.50 -17.12
C GLU A 99 3.46 6.40 -16.48
N LEU A 100 4.06 6.67 -15.32
CA LEU A 100 4.85 5.72 -14.55
C LEU A 100 3.98 4.72 -13.74
N ARG A 101 2.66 4.95 -13.67
CA ARG A 101 1.68 4.19 -12.87
C ARG A 101 0.49 3.71 -13.70
N GLY A 102 -0.15 4.62 -14.44
CA GLY A 102 -1.08 4.36 -15.54
C GLY A 102 -2.57 4.32 -15.18
N TYR A 103 -3.00 4.92 -14.07
CA TYR A 103 -4.41 4.86 -13.63
C TYR A 103 -5.20 6.15 -13.90
N GLY A 104 -4.53 7.30 -13.98
CA GLY A 104 -5.15 8.62 -14.13
C GLY A 104 -5.14 9.19 -15.55
N LEU A 105 -4.36 8.62 -16.48
CA LEU A 105 -4.14 9.18 -17.84
C LEU A 105 -5.42 9.57 -18.58
N SER A 106 -6.44 8.70 -18.57
CA SER A 106 -7.72 9.01 -19.23
C SER A 106 -8.38 10.29 -18.70
N HIS A 107 -8.38 10.44 -17.38
CA HIS A 107 -8.96 11.59 -16.70
C HIS A 107 -8.13 12.86 -16.92
N LEU A 108 -6.80 12.74 -16.84
CA LEU A 108 -5.88 13.85 -17.06
C LEU A 108 -6.02 14.43 -18.48
N HIS A 109 -5.99 13.57 -19.51
CA HIS A 109 -6.22 14.01 -20.89
C HIS A 109 -7.62 14.60 -21.08
N SER A 110 -8.66 14.04 -20.47
CA SER A 110 -10.01 14.59 -20.57
C SER A 110 -10.12 16.01 -19.98
N ASN A 111 -9.48 16.24 -18.83
CA ASN A 111 -9.47 17.54 -18.18
C ASN A 111 -8.62 18.56 -18.94
N ARG A 112 -7.45 18.15 -19.45
CA ARG A 112 -6.60 19.00 -20.29
C ARG A 112 -7.32 19.39 -21.58
N ALA A 113 -8.01 18.45 -22.24
CA ALA A 113 -8.84 18.74 -23.41
C ALA A 113 -9.94 19.77 -23.12
N LYS A 114 -10.63 19.62 -21.98
CA LYS A 114 -11.68 20.56 -21.57
C LYS A 114 -11.11 21.96 -21.37
N CYS A 115 -9.94 22.06 -20.72
CA CYS A 115 -9.27 23.34 -20.53
C CYS A 115 -8.84 23.98 -21.87
N MET A 116 -8.26 23.20 -22.79
CA MET A 116 -7.91 23.65 -24.14
C MET A 116 -9.13 24.21 -24.89
N GLU A 117 -10.26 23.51 -24.81
CA GLU A 117 -11.49 23.92 -25.48
C GLU A 117 -12.10 25.18 -24.87
N GLU A 118 -12.30 25.20 -23.55
CA GLU A 118 -13.07 26.26 -22.88
C GLU A 118 -12.24 27.52 -22.62
N LYS A 119 -10.92 27.40 -22.46
CA LYS A 119 -10.06 28.53 -22.07
C LYS A 119 -9.08 28.99 -23.13
N LEU A 120 -8.69 28.11 -24.05
CA LEU A 120 -7.71 28.41 -25.10
C LEU A 120 -8.30 28.43 -26.51
N ASN A 121 -9.55 27.97 -26.69
CA ASN A 121 -10.14 27.70 -28.01
C ASN A 121 -9.28 26.77 -28.89
N ASP A 122 -8.44 25.94 -28.28
CA ASP A 122 -7.62 24.96 -28.99
C ASP A 122 -8.41 23.66 -29.20
N PHE A 123 -9.30 23.70 -30.18
CA PHE A 123 -10.12 22.54 -30.54
C PHE A 123 -9.30 21.40 -31.13
N ALA A 124 -8.15 21.68 -31.74
CA ALA A 124 -7.29 20.66 -32.34
C ALA A 124 -6.59 19.85 -31.24
N GLY A 125 -5.95 20.52 -30.28
CA GLY A 125 -5.37 19.92 -29.09
C GLY A 125 -6.42 19.15 -28.28
N ALA A 126 -7.58 19.76 -28.02
CA ALA A 126 -8.66 19.12 -27.27
C ALA A 126 -9.18 17.83 -27.92
N ARG A 127 -9.24 17.77 -29.26
CA ARG A 127 -9.57 16.53 -29.99
C ARG A 127 -8.50 15.46 -29.83
N GLY A 128 -7.22 15.84 -29.90
CA GLY A 128 -6.09 14.94 -29.69
C GLY A 128 -6.13 14.29 -28.30
N ASP A 129 -6.29 15.11 -27.26
CA ASP A 129 -6.37 14.61 -25.89
C ASP A 129 -7.60 13.74 -25.64
N ARG A 130 -8.77 14.09 -26.18
CA ARG A 130 -9.94 13.21 -26.07
C ARG A 130 -9.74 11.85 -26.73
N GLN A 131 -8.97 11.80 -27.82
CA GLN A 131 -8.64 10.54 -28.46
C GLN A 131 -7.72 9.70 -27.57
N LEU A 132 -6.70 10.32 -26.97
CA LEU A 132 -5.82 9.66 -26.00
C LEU A 132 -6.60 9.18 -24.77
N ALA A 133 -7.51 9.99 -24.23
CA ALA A 133 -8.33 9.61 -23.10
C ALA A 133 -9.15 8.33 -23.36
N LYS A 134 -9.81 8.25 -24.53
CA LYS A 134 -10.55 7.05 -24.94
C LYS A 134 -9.64 5.83 -25.09
N GLU A 135 -8.44 6.03 -25.64
CA GLU A 135 -7.47 4.95 -25.81
C GLU A 135 -6.97 4.43 -24.46
N TYR A 136 -6.56 5.31 -23.55
CA TYR A 136 -6.14 4.93 -22.21
C TYR A 136 -7.25 4.26 -21.40
N SER A 137 -8.50 4.72 -21.51
CA SER A 137 -9.65 4.06 -20.90
C SER A 137 -9.79 2.61 -21.40
N ARG A 138 -9.72 2.39 -22.72
CA ARG A 138 -9.80 1.04 -23.30
C ARG A 138 -8.63 0.16 -22.87
N GLN A 139 -7.44 0.73 -22.75
CA GLN A 139 -6.26 -0.01 -22.30
C GLN A 139 -6.38 -0.41 -20.83
N LEU A 140 -6.87 0.51 -19.98
CA LEU A 140 -7.10 0.23 -18.56
C LEU A 140 -8.16 -0.86 -18.38
N ASP A 141 -9.27 -0.82 -19.11
CA ASP A 141 -10.31 -1.86 -19.07
C ASP A 141 -9.73 -3.24 -19.41
N LYS A 142 -8.90 -3.32 -20.47
CA LYS A 142 -8.21 -4.56 -20.85
C LYS A 142 -7.26 -5.06 -19.75
N ARG A 143 -6.52 -4.16 -19.09
CA ARG A 143 -5.63 -4.52 -17.97
C ARG A 143 -6.42 -5.07 -16.79
N ILE A 144 -7.49 -4.39 -16.38
CA ILE A 144 -8.35 -4.83 -15.28
C ILE A 144 -8.94 -6.22 -15.57
N GLU A 145 -9.42 -6.46 -16.79
CA GLU A 145 -9.93 -7.78 -17.17
C GLU A 145 -8.83 -8.85 -17.17
N ALA A 146 -7.61 -8.52 -17.62
CA ALA A 146 -6.47 -9.42 -17.56
C ALA A 146 -6.08 -9.77 -16.12
N ASP A 147 -6.01 -8.78 -15.23
CA ASP A 147 -5.69 -8.96 -13.81
C ASP A 147 -6.75 -9.83 -13.11
N ARG A 148 -8.03 -9.57 -13.40
CA ARG A 148 -9.15 -10.41 -12.91
C ARG A 148 -9.06 -11.85 -13.42
N ALA A 149 -8.65 -12.05 -14.67
CA ALA A 149 -8.48 -13.38 -15.23
C ALA A 149 -7.27 -14.11 -14.61
N GLU A 150 -6.17 -13.40 -14.36
CA GLU A 150 -5.00 -13.94 -13.68
C GLU A 150 -5.32 -14.33 -12.24
N GLU A 151 -6.01 -13.48 -11.49
CA GLU A 151 -6.43 -13.77 -10.11
C GLU A 151 -7.33 -15.01 -10.05
N LYS A 152 -8.29 -15.14 -10.97
CA LYS A 152 -9.11 -16.35 -11.09
C LYS A 152 -8.27 -17.61 -11.37
N ARG A 153 -7.23 -17.49 -12.20
CA ARG A 153 -6.30 -18.60 -12.48
C ARG A 153 -5.49 -18.97 -11.24
N ARG A 154 -4.95 -17.99 -10.52
CA ARG A 154 -4.21 -18.19 -9.25
C ARG A 154 -5.09 -18.86 -8.20
N GLN A 155 -6.34 -18.44 -8.07
CA GLN A 155 -7.31 -19.07 -7.16
C GLN A 155 -7.62 -20.51 -7.56
N ALA A 156 -7.83 -20.76 -8.85
CA ALA A 156 -8.07 -22.12 -9.35
C ALA A 156 -6.86 -23.04 -9.15
N GLU A 157 -5.65 -22.53 -9.32
CA GLU A 157 -4.40 -23.25 -9.06
C GLU A 157 -4.21 -23.51 -7.56
N ALA A 158 -4.40 -22.51 -6.70
CA ALA A 158 -4.37 -22.66 -5.25
C ALA A 158 -5.40 -23.68 -4.75
N ALA A 159 -6.60 -23.71 -5.35
CA ALA A 159 -7.63 -24.70 -5.03
C ALA A 159 -7.28 -26.13 -5.50
N ARG A 160 -6.44 -26.25 -6.53
CA ARG A 160 -5.94 -27.54 -7.06
C ARG A 160 -4.63 -27.98 -6.40
N ALA A 161 -3.94 -27.09 -5.70
CA ALA A 161 -2.70 -27.41 -5.03
C ALA A 161 -2.93 -28.59 -4.08
N PRO A 162 -2.12 -29.66 -4.16
CA PRO A 162 -2.28 -30.79 -3.27
C PRO A 162 -2.14 -30.26 -1.84
N LYS A 163 -3.17 -30.49 -1.01
CA LYS A 163 -3.05 -30.23 0.42
C LYS A 163 -1.86 -31.05 0.89
N THR A 164 -0.77 -30.38 1.27
CA THR A 164 0.31 -31.02 2.00
C THR A 164 -0.36 -31.68 3.19
N GLN A 165 -0.37 -33.02 3.21
CA GLN A 165 -0.59 -33.74 4.45
C GLN A 165 0.64 -33.42 5.29
N GLU A 166 0.59 -32.32 6.04
CA GLU A 166 1.54 -32.07 7.10
C GLU A 166 1.42 -33.27 8.02
N GLY A 167 2.46 -34.10 8.05
CA GLY A 167 2.56 -35.17 9.03
C GLY A 167 2.39 -34.56 10.43
N PRO A 168 1.92 -35.35 11.41
CA PRO A 168 1.71 -34.85 12.76
C PRO A 168 2.96 -34.13 13.25
N SER A 169 2.77 -32.92 13.76
CA SER A 169 3.85 -32.10 14.31
C SER A 169 4.59 -32.86 15.42
N VAL A 170 5.83 -32.46 15.70
CA VAL A 170 6.60 -33.02 16.83
C VAL A 170 5.82 -32.90 18.16
N GLY A 171 5.04 -31.82 18.33
CA GLY A 171 4.16 -31.63 19.47
C GLY A 171 3.03 -32.66 19.54
N GLU A 172 2.38 -32.96 18.41
CA GLU A 172 1.33 -33.98 18.32
C GLU A 172 1.86 -35.39 18.53
N LEU A 173 3.02 -35.72 17.95
CA LEU A 173 3.70 -36.99 18.17
C LEU A 173 4.08 -37.19 19.64
N ASN A 174 4.60 -36.14 20.29
CA ASN A 174 4.94 -36.17 21.71
C ASN A 174 3.69 -36.30 22.60
N ALA A 175 2.60 -35.62 22.24
CA ALA A 175 1.33 -35.72 22.96
C ALA A 175 0.72 -37.13 22.81
N GLU A 176 0.80 -37.75 21.63
CA GLU A 176 0.33 -39.11 21.40
C GLU A 176 1.17 -40.13 22.18
N ALA A 177 2.50 -39.99 22.16
CA ALA A 177 3.40 -40.82 22.96
C ALA A 177 3.12 -40.69 24.46
N ALA A 178 2.87 -39.48 24.96
CA ALA A 178 2.48 -39.24 26.35
C ALA A 178 1.14 -39.87 26.71
N ARG A 179 0.13 -39.78 25.82
CA ARG A 179 -1.19 -40.43 26.00
C ARG A 179 -1.07 -41.95 26.04
N LYS A 180 -0.27 -42.54 25.16
CA LYS A 180 -0.04 -43.99 25.13
C LYS A 180 0.67 -44.48 26.38
N LYS A 181 1.68 -43.72 26.83
CA LYS A 181 2.37 -44.00 28.10
C LYS A 181 1.42 -43.89 29.28
N LEU A 182 0.60 -42.85 29.34
CA LEU A 182 -0.41 -42.67 30.40
C LEU A 182 -1.44 -43.81 30.39
N LYS A 183 -1.93 -44.22 29.22
CA LYS A 183 -2.87 -45.33 29.08
C LYS A 183 -2.27 -46.64 29.60
N GLY A 184 -1.03 -46.95 29.23
CA GLY A 184 -0.32 -48.12 29.77
C GLY A 184 -0.19 -48.05 31.28
N MET A 185 0.15 -46.87 31.83
CA MET A 185 0.22 -46.66 33.28
C MET A 185 -1.13 -46.84 33.98
N MET A 186 -2.25 -46.46 33.35
CA MET A 186 -3.60 -46.68 33.88
C MET A 186 -4.01 -48.15 33.85
N GLU A 187 -3.62 -48.87 32.79
CA GLU A 187 -3.89 -50.30 32.63
C GLU A 187 -3.12 -51.15 33.67
N ASP A 188 -1.81 -50.89 33.84
CA ASP A 188 -0.97 -51.64 34.79
C ASP A 188 -1.00 -51.09 36.23
N HIS A 189 -1.77 -50.03 36.46
CA HIS A 189 -1.92 -49.33 37.74
C HIS A 189 -0.61 -48.74 38.31
N SER A 190 0.46 -48.66 37.51
CA SER A 190 1.76 -48.12 37.91
C SER A 190 1.72 -46.62 38.22
N TYR A 191 0.68 -45.91 37.75
CA TYR A 191 0.43 -44.51 38.09
C TYR A 191 0.35 -44.26 39.61
N LYS A 192 -0.03 -45.27 40.40
CA LYS A 192 -0.10 -45.20 41.88
C LYS A 192 1.27 -45.09 42.56
N ASN A 193 2.35 -45.46 41.87
CA ASN A 193 3.72 -45.35 42.37
C ASN A 193 4.41 -44.05 41.91
N THR A 194 3.67 -43.14 41.25
CA THR A 194 4.21 -41.82 40.88
C THR A 194 4.24 -40.90 42.11
N PRO A 195 5.25 -40.02 42.24
CA PRO A 195 5.38 -39.13 43.41
C PRO A 195 4.22 -38.14 43.60
N TYR A 196 3.33 -38.01 42.62
CA TYR A 196 2.12 -37.18 42.71
C TYR A 196 0.87 -37.95 43.19
N TYR A 197 0.90 -39.29 43.21
CA TYR A 197 -0.24 -40.11 43.63
C TYR A 197 -0.23 -40.49 45.12
N GLY A 198 0.69 -39.92 45.91
CA GLY A 198 0.86 -40.22 47.32
C GLY A 198 1.28 -39.00 48.14
N ASN A 199 0.27 -38.28 48.65
CA ASN A 199 0.18 -37.67 50.00
C ASN A 199 -0.93 -36.60 50.02
N GLY A 200 -2.13 -36.99 49.60
CA GLY A 200 -3.34 -36.27 49.95
C GLY A 200 -3.82 -36.79 51.31
N CYS A 201 -3.39 -36.16 52.40
CA CYS A 201 -4.09 -36.28 53.68
C CYS A 201 -5.48 -35.68 53.51
N ASN A 202 -6.44 -36.51 53.07
CA ASN A 202 -7.86 -36.16 53.08
C ASN A 202 -8.37 -36.27 54.52
N GLY A 203 -8.30 -35.15 55.24
CA GLY A 203 -9.25 -34.80 56.30
C GLY A 203 -9.67 -35.88 57.31
N SER A 204 -8.74 -36.63 57.90
CA SER A 204 -9.02 -37.42 59.11
C SER A 204 -7.96 -37.18 60.17
N SER A 205 -8.42 -36.88 61.38
CA SER A 205 -7.72 -36.44 62.60
C SER A 205 -6.77 -37.48 63.23
N SER A 206 -6.04 -38.24 62.42
CA SER A 206 -4.93 -39.06 62.92
C SER A 206 -3.81 -39.15 61.89
N CYS A 207 -2.86 -38.22 61.93
CA CYS A 207 -1.49 -38.46 61.49
C CYS A 207 -0.60 -37.87 62.59
N ARG A 208 0.18 -38.75 63.22
CA ARG A 208 1.22 -38.42 64.21
C ARG A 208 2.44 -37.86 63.50
#